data_AF-A0A924JUJ7-F1
#
_entry.id   AF-A0A924JUJ7-F1
#
_cell.length_a   1.000
_cell.length_b   1.000
_cell.length_c   1.000
_cell.angle_alpha   90.00
_cell.angle_beta   90.00
_cell.angle_gamma   90.00
#
_symmetry.space_group_name_H-M   'P 1'
#
loop_
_entity.id
_entity.type
_entity.pdbx_description
1 polymer ?
#
loop_
_entity_poly.entity_id
_entity_poly.type
_entity_poly.pdbx_seq_one_letter_code
_entity_poly.pdbx_strand_id
1 'polypeptide(L)'
;MASPQSDALARSYRASQIAMADRAAAIIAAFWRTQMGGVVDRSAADRWLDLSVPVLARARRQSAMLGQGYYKADRRLNNPGSATISLPPVPALDPKILTTSLWVTGAQPYVDAERSVDDILSPERINQITGAVARQTMSGGREAVDTARQVDPIAFGYYRETDGDPCYFCAVLASRGVVYKDDSFDESDPRFEGEGKAKVHDECACFNRPAYDRSNRFPGATQDYNDKWLELTGVDSKGRPIDPIKEFRQRFENRY
;
A
#
# COMPACT_ATOMS: atom_id res chain seq x y z
N MET A 1 3.61 23.66 -3.66
CA MET A 1 4.62 22.99 -2.79
C MET A 1 4.01 22.75 -1.42
N ALA A 2 4.15 21.53 -0.90
CA ALA A 2 3.60 21.18 0.41
C ALA A 2 4.28 21.95 1.54
N SER A 3 3.52 22.32 2.57
CA SER A 3 4.08 22.98 3.75
C SER A 3 4.91 21.99 4.60
N PRO A 4 5.91 22.45 5.38
CA PRO A 4 6.64 21.58 6.32
C PRO A 4 5.72 20.85 7.30
N GLN A 5 4.57 21.44 7.61
CA GLN A 5 3.52 20.85 8.45
C GLN A 5 2.80 19.69 7.73
N SER A 6 2.51 19.83 6.43
CA SER A 6 1.96 18.75 5.60
C SER A 6 2.94 17.57 5.51
N ASP A 7 4.25 17.84 5.37
CA ASP A 7 5.27 16.80 5.39
C ASP A 7 5.37 16.06 6.73
N ALA A 8 5.35 16.80 7.84
CA ALA A 8 5.36 16.21 9.17
C ALA A 8 4.11 15.35 9.42
N LEU A 9 2.95 15.83 8.96
CA LEU A 9 1.69 15.10 9.01
C LEU A 9 1.75 13.81 8.17
N ALA A 10 2.30 13.86 6.96
CA ALA A 10 2.46 12.69 6.09
C ALA A 10 3.37 11.63 6.72
N ARG A 11 4.49 12.05 7.33
CA ARG A 11 5.38 11.13 8.08
C ARG A 11 4.68 10.48 9.28
N SER A 12 3.94 11.27 10.05
CA SER A 12 3.17 10.77 11.21
C SER A 12 2.08 9.79 10.78
N TYR A 13 1.37 10.10 9.69
CA TYR A 13 0.39 9.22 9.08
C TYR A 13 1.01 7.90 8.64
N ARG A 14 2.13 7.92 7.91
CA ARG A 14 2.86 6.72 7.49
C ARG A 14 3.27 5.86 8.69
N ALA A 15 3.92 6.45 9.68
CA ALA A 15 4.34 5.73 10.88
C ALA A 15 3.16 5.06 11.61
N SER A 16 2.02 5.74 11.67
CA SER A 16 0.80 5.20 12.27
C SER A 16 0.21 4.04 11.46
N GLN A 17 0.25 4.10 10.12
CA GLN A 17 -0.17 3.02 9.24
C GLN A 17 0.67 1.75 9.44
N ILE A 18 2.00 1.92 9.48
CA ILE A 18 2.95 0.82 9.73
C ILE A 18 2.70 0.20 11.10
N ALA A 19 2.62 1.02 12.16
CA ALA A 19 2.39 0.51 13.51
C ALA A 19 1.06 -0.25 13.67
N MET A 20 0.01 0.15 12.92
CA MET A 20 -1.26 -0.59 12.89
C MET A 20 -1.13 -1.93 12.16
N ALA A 21 -0.43 -1.95 11.02
CA ALA A 21 -0.13 -3.16 10.26
C ALA A 21 0.69 -4.16 11.09
N ASP A 22 1.76 -3.70 11.74
CA ASP A 22 2.63 -4.53 12.57
C ASP A 22 1.89 -5.16 13.74
N ARG A 23 1.00 -4.39 14.40
CA ARG A 23 0.18 -4.91 15.50
C ARG A 23 -0.78 -6.00 15.01
N ALA A 24 -1.44 -5.79 13.87
CA ALA A 24 -2.34 -6.79 13.30
C ALA A 24 -1.56 -8.05 12.86
N ALA A 25 -0.40 -7.86 12.24
CA ALA A 25 0.50 -8.93 11.81
C ALA A 25 0.97 -9.78 13.00
N ALA A 26 1.39 -9.15 14.10
CA ALA A 26 1.83 -9.86 15.29
C ALA A 26 0.72 -10.75 15.89
N ILE A 27 -0.51 -10.23 15.99
CA ILE A 27 -1.67 -10.98 16.49
C ILE A 27 -1.99 -12.15 15.56
N ILE A 28 -2.07 -11.91 14.25
CA ILE A 28 -2.43 -12.93 13.26
C ILE A 28 -1.35 -14.01 13.14
N ALA A 29 -0.07 -13.64 13.25
CA ALA A 29 1.03 -14.59 13.32
C ALA A 29 1.00 -15.43 14.61
N ALA A 30 0.52 -14.89 15.73
CA ALA A 30 0.29 -15.68 16.94
C ALA A 30 -0.82 -16.72 16.71
N PHE A 31 -1.94 -16.32 16.10
CA PHE A 31 -3.01 -17.27 15.72
C PHE A 31 -2.49 -18.35 14.78
N TRP A 32 -1.66 -17.99 13.79
CA TRP A 32 -1.04 -18.95 12.89
C TRP A 32 -0.26 -20.02 13.65
N ARG A 33 0.67 -19.60 14.52
CA ARG A 33 1.48 -20.52 15.32
C ARG A 33 0.63 -21.43 16.20
N THR A 34 -0.44 -20.90 16.80
CA THR A 34 -1.31 -21.69 17.67
C THR A 34 -2.18 -22.68 16.90
N GLN A 35 -2.78 -22.27 15.78
CA GLN A 35 -3.73 -23.11 15.05
C GLN A 35 -3.03 -24.12 14.13
N MET A 36 -1.93 -23.74 13.51
CA MET A 36 -1.22 -24.56 12.53
C MET A 36 -0.03 -25.32 13.14
N GLY A 37 0.44 -24.94 14.34
CA GLY A 37 1.64 -25.50 14.97
C GLY A 37 1.53 -26.94 15.48
N GLY A 38 0.36 -27.57 15.38
CA GLY A 38 0.17 -28.99 15.72
C GLY A 38 -0.26 -29.86 14.54
N VAL A 39 -0.92 -29.27 13.54
CA VAL A 39 -1.40 -29.94 12.32
C VAL A 39 -1.57 -28.92 11.22
N VAL A 40 -1.18 -29.30 10.00
CA VAL A 40 -1.32 -28.47 8.79
C VAL A 40 -2.43 -29.05 7.94
N ASP A 41 -3.67 -28.69 8.25
CA ASP A 41 -4.84 -29.16 7.51
C ASP A 41 -5.86 -28.03 7.28
N ARG A 42 -6.91 -28.35 6.53
CA ARG A 42 -7.96 -27.40 6.21
C ARG A 42 -8.69 -26.89 7.46
N SER A 43 -8.93 -27.74 8.45
CA SER A 43 -9.63 -27.37 9.68
C SER A 43 -8.81 -26.42 10.55
N ALA A 44 -7.49 -26.60 10.62
CA ALA A 44 -6.57 -25.68 11.28
C ALA A 44 -6.54 -24.32 10.57
N ALA A 45 -6.50 -24.34 9.23
CA ALA A 45 -6.55 -23.12 8.43
C ALA A 45 -7.87 -22.36 8.60
N ASP A 46 -9.01 -23.06 8.62
CA ASP A 46 -10.33 -22.43 8.83
C ASP A 46 -10.41 -21.77 10.23
N ARG A 47 -9.95 -22.45 11.29
CA ARG A 47 -9.88 -21.85 12.65
C ARG A 47 -8.97 -20.63 12.70
N TRP A 48 -7.84 -20.66 12.00
CA TRP A 48 -6.96 -19.51 11.88
C TRP A 48 -7.66 -18.33 11.19
N LEU A 49 -8.33 -18.58 10.06
CA LEU A 49 -9.07 -17.55 9.32
C LEU A 49 -10.20 -16.93 10.17
N ASP A 50 -10.97 -17.76 10.90
CA ASP A 50 -12.05 -17.31 11.78
C ASP A 50 -11.55 -16.33 12.86
N LEU A 51 -10.35 -16.55 13.38
CA LEU A 51 -9.72 -15.66 14.37
C LEU A 51 -9.09 -14.43 13.72
N SER A 52 -8.47 -14.59 12.55
CA SER A 52 -7.67 -13.54 11.90
C SER A 52 -8.51 -12.50 11.17
N VAL A 53 -9.58 -12.90 10.50
CA VAL A 53 -10.39 -11.99 9.66
C VAL A 53 -11.00 -10.83 10.45
N PRO A 54 -11.60 -11.03 11.66
CA PRO A 54 -12.11 -9.91 12.45
C PRO A 54 -11.03 -8.91 12.89
N VAL A 55 -9.83 -9.40 13.24
CA VAL A 55 -8.69 -8.54 13.61
C VAL A 55 -8.26 -7.70 12.41
N LEU A 56 -8.12 -8.32 11.25
CA LEU A 56 -7.73 -7.64 10.01
C LEU A 56 -8.78 -6.63 9.55
N ALA A 57 -10.07 -6.98 9.62
CA ALA A 57 -11.17 -6.08 9.27
C ALA A 57 -11.17 -4.82 10.14
N ARG A 58 -10.94 -4.99 11.46
CA ARG A 58 -10.83 -3.87 12.40
C ARG A 58 -9.63 -2.98 12.08
N ALA A 59 -8.45 -3.58 11.88
CA ALA A 59 -7.23 -2.85 11.56
C ALA A 59 -7.36 -2.05 10.26
N ARG A 60 -7.93 -2.66 9.21
CA ARG A 60 -8.21 -1.99 7.93
C ARG A 60 -9.20 -0.83 8.10
N ARG A 61 -10.28 -1.01 8.88
CA ARG A 61 -11.24 0.07 9.14
C ARG A 61 -10.58 1.23 9.89
N GLN A 62 -9.72 0.95 10.88
CA GLN A 62 -8.96 1.97 11.59
C GLN A 62 -8.00 2.71 10.66
N SER A 63 -7.31 1.98 9.77
CA SER A 63 -6.48 2.55 8.71
C SER A 63 -7.26 3.50 7.79
N ALA A 64 -8.47 3.12 7.38
CA ALA A 64 -9.34 3.95 6.55
C ALA A 64 -9.79 5.23 7.27
N MET A 65 -10.21 5.12 8.54
CA MET A 65 -10.58 6.29 9.36
C MET A 65 -9.40 7.26 9.53
N LEU A 66 -8.20 6.71 9.77
CA LEU A 66 -6.98 7.50 9.83
C LEU A 66 -6.69 8.19 8.48
N GLY A 67 -6.88 7.49 7.36
CA GLY A 67 -6.72 8.04 6.01
C GLY A 67 -7.65 9.22 5.74
N GLN A 68 -8.92 9.14 6.15
CA GLN A 68 -9.87 10.26 6.04
C GLN A 68 -9.45 11.46 6.92
N GLY A 69 -8.95 11.19 8.13
CA GLY A 69 -8.44 12.22 9.04
C GLY A 69 -7.21 12.93 8.46
N TYR A 70 -6.25 12.14 7.98
CA TYR A 70 -5.06 12.61 7.28
C TYR A 70 -5.42 13.50 6.10
N TYR A 71 -6.29 13.04 5.20
CA TYR A 71 -6.72 13.79 4.03
C TYR A 71 -7.28 15.16 4.39
N LYS A 72 -8.23 15.21 5.34
CA LYS A 72 -8.84 16.48 5.78
C LYS A 72 -7.83 17.45 6.38
N ALA A 73 -6.88 16.96 7.16
CA ALA A 73 -5.84 17.78 7.77
C ALA A 73 -4.84 18.29 6.72
N ASP A 74 -4.37 17.40 5.83
CA ASP A 74 -3.45 17.74 4.75
C ASP A 74 -4.06 18.77 3.78
N ARG A 75 -5.34 18.59 3.42
CA ARG A 75 -6.08 19.53 2.58
C ARG A 75 -6.13 20.93 3.16
N ARG A 76 -6.39 21.06 4.47
CA ARG A 76 -6.43 22.35 5.17
C ARG A 76 -5.06 23.03 5.21
N LEU A 77 -3.99 22.26 5.41
CA LEU A 77 -2.62 22.77 5.46
C LEU A 77 -2.16 23.28 4.09
N ASN A 78 -2.53 22.59 3.02
CA ASN A 78 -2.12 22.95 1.66
C ASN A 78 -3.05 23.97 1.00
N ASN A 79 -4.30 24.09 1.46
CA ASN A 79 -5.28 25.04 0.92
C ASN A 79 -5.98 25.81 2.05
N PRO A 80 -5.26 26.70 2.76
CA PRO A 80 -5.84 27.52 3.81
C PRO A 80 -7.02 28.35 3.27
N GLY A 81 -8.12 28.41 4.01
CA GLY A 81 -9.34 29.13 3.61
C GLY A 81 -10.29 28.35 2.70
N SER A 82 -9.91 27.15 2.24
CA SER A 82 -10.85 26.27 1.53
C SER A 82 -12.00 25.80 2.43
N ALA A 83 -13.21 25.65 1.85
CA ALA A 83 -14.36 25.14 2.57
C ALA A 83 -14.10 23.73 3.11
N THR A 84 -14.67 23.37 4.27
CA THR A 84 -14.53 22.00 4.80
C THR A 84 -15.21 21.01 3.86
N ILE A 85 -14.53 19.89 3.57
CA ILE A 85 -15.08 18.80 2.80
C ILE A 85 -15.83 17.79 3.69
N SER A 86 -16.97 17.32 3.20
CA SER A 86 -17.68 16.17 3.75
C SER A 86 -17.22 14.90 3.03
N LEU A 87 -16.65 13.95 3.77
CA LEU A 87 -16.22 12.67 3.20
C LEU A 87 -17.30 11.61 3.44
N PRO A 88 -17.49 10.68 2.49
CA PRO A 88 -18.41 9.56 2.71
C PRO A 88 -17.93 8.70 3.90
N PRO A 89 -18.84 7.98 4.58
CA PRO A 89 -18.45 7.05 5.62
C PRO A 89 -17.52 5.96 5.04
N VAL A 90 -16.63 5.44 5.87
CA VAL A 90 -15.81 4.26 5.49
C VAL A 90 -16.78 3.09 5.23
N PRO A 91 -16.82 2.54 4.00
CA PRO A 91 -17.74 1.46 3.67
C PRO A 91 -17.39 0.21 4.48
N ALA A 92 -18.42 -0.61 4.76
CA ALA A 92 -18.20 -1.95 5.26
C ALA A 92 -17.51 -2.78 4.17
N LEU A 93 -16.47 -3.51 4.56
CA LEU A 93 -15.80 -4.46 3.66
C LEU A 93 -16.51 -5.81 3.75
N ASP A 94 -16.72 -6.48 2.62
CA ASP A 94 -17.09 -7.90 2.61
C ASP A 94 -15.95 -8.72 3.24
N PRO A 95 -16.18 -9.42 4.37
CA PRO A 95 -15.15 -10.24 5.01
C PRO A 95 -14.51 -11.27 4.08
N LYS A 96 -15.24 -11.72 3.04
CA LYS A 96 -14.72 -12.68 2.04
C LYS A 96 -13.47 -12.17 1.33
N ILE A 97 -13.33 -10.87 1.11
CA ILE A 97 -12.12 -10.26 0.53
C ILE A 97 -10.90 -10.56 1.39
N LEU A 98 -11.04 -10.43 2.71
CA LEU A 98 -9.96 -10.71 3.66
C LEU A 98 -9.71 -12.21 3.80
N THR A 99 -10.77 -13.01 3.85
CA THR A 99 -10.66 -14.47 3.88
C THR A 99 -9.92 -14.99 2.65
N THR A 100 -10.32 -14.58 1.45
CA THR A 100 -9.66 -14.95 0.19
C THR A 100 -8.20 -14.53 0.20
N SER A 101 -7.92 -13.28 0.58
CA SER A 101 -6.55 -12.78 0.63
C SER A 101 -5.66 -13.56 1.60
N LEU A 102 -6.15 -13.94 2.78
CA LEU A 102 -5.37 -14.71 3.75
C LEU A 102 -5.27 -16.20 3.36
N TRP A 103 -6.30 -16.74 2.71
CA TRP A 103 -6.29 -18.11 2.21
C TRP A 103 -5.31 -18.30 1.06
N VAL A 104 -5.45 -17.52 -0.02
CA VAL A 104 -4.67 -17.67 -1.26
C VAL A 104 -3.19 -17.36 -1.03
N THR A 105 -2.89 -16.25 -0.34
CA THR A 105 -1.50 -15.85 -0.07
C THR A 105 -0.88 -16.62 1.11
N GLY A 106 -1.72 -17.10 2.03
CA GLY A 106 -1.30 -17.76 3.26
C GLY A 106 -1.57 -19.26 3.24
N ALA A 107 -2.70 -19.69 3.80
CA ALA A 107 -2.89 -21.11 4.16
C ALA A 107 -2.90 -22.10 2.99
N GLN A 108 -3.42 -21.71 1.81
CA GLN A 108 -3.69 -22.63 0.71
C GLN A 108 -2.44 -23.39 0.23
N PRO A 109 -1.32 -22.73 -0.12
CA PRO A 109 -0.15 -23.41 -0.67
C PRO A 109 0.51 -24.39 0.31
N TYR A 110 0.20 -24.28 1.61
CA TYR A 110 0.77 -25.16 2.63
C TYR A 110 -0.14 -26.34 2.94
N VAL A 111 -1.45 -26.11 2.98
CA VAL A 111 -2.44 -27.19 3.14
C VAL A 111 -2.43 -28.09 1.91
N ASP A 112 -2.47 -27.52 0.70
CA ASP A 112 -2.54 -28.28 -0.55
C ASP A 112 -1.25 -29.09 -0.81
N ALA A 113 -0.11 -28.62 -0.30
CA ALA A 113 1.18 -29.27 -0.45
C ALA A 113 1.58 -30.15 0.75
N GLU A 114 0.67 -30.36 1.70
CA GLU A 114 0.88 -31.18 2.91
C GLU A 114 2.21 -30.87 3.62
N ARG A 115 2.52 -29.57 3.77
CA ARG A 115 3.80 -29.13 4.35
C ARG A 115 3.93 -29.53 5.80
N SER A 116 5.17 -29.75 6.23
CA SER A 116 5.45 -30.06 7.63
C SER A 116 5.16 -28.86 8.53
N VAL A 117 4.92 -29.13 9.82
CA VAL A 117 4.77 -28.07 10.83
C VAL A 117 6.02 -27.17 10.88
N ASP A 118 7.22 -27.75 10.77
CA ASP A 118 8.46 -26.97 10.79
C ASP A 118 8.56 -26.01 9.58
N ASP A 119 8.13 -26.46 8.40
CA ASP A 119 8.12 -25.64 7.19
C ASP A 119 7.19 -24.43 7.34
N ILE A 120 5.99 -24.61 7.89
CA ILE A 120 5.00 -23.53 8.00
C ILE A 120 5.27 -22.56 9.15
N LEU A 121 6.09 -22.97 10.11
CA LEU A 121 6.54 -22.13 11.22
C LEU A 121 7.87 -21.41 10.89
N SER A 122 8.42 -21.62 9.69
CA SER A 122 9.64 -20.94 9.26
C SER A 122 9.44 -19.41 9.23
N PRO A 123 10.50 -18.62 9.50
CA PRO A 123 10.44 -17.17 9.41
C PRO A 123 9.91 -16.66 8.07
N GLU A 124 10.29 -17.32 6.97
CA GLU A 124 9.87 -16.96 5.62
C GLU A 124 8.35 -17.09 5.44
N ARG A 125 7.73 -18.14 6.00
CA ARG A 125 6.28 -18.34 5.90
C ARG A 125 5.49 -17.38 6.76
N ILE A 126 6.00 -17.12 7.96
CA ILE A 126 5.42 -16.10 8.83
C ILE A 126 5.47 -14.74 8.13
N ASN A 127 6.60 -14.39 7.50
CA ASN A 127 6.74 -13.14 6.74
C ASN A 127 5.70 -13.05 5.61
N GLN A 128 5.53 -14.09 4.79
CA GLN A 128 4.52 -14.12 3.72
C GLN A 128 3.10 -13.80 4.23
N ILE A 129 2.68 -14.44 5.32
CA ILE A 129 1.36 -14.20 5.90
C ILE A 129 1.25 -12.79 6.47
N THR A 130 2.27 -12.33 7.19
CA THR A 130 2.28 -10.97 7.76
C THR A 130 2.33 -9.88 6.70
N GLY A 131 2.95 -10.15 5.55
CA GLY A 131 2.98 -9.25 4.40
C GLY A 131 1.58 -9.01 3.83
N ALA A 132 0.77 -10.07 3.70
CA ALA A 132 -0.63 -9.97 3.29
C ALA A 132 -1.48 -9.18 4.32
N VAL A 133 -1.25 -9.41 5.60
CA VAL A 133 -1.90 -8.65 6.69
C VAL A 133 -1.55 -7.17 6.63
N ALA A 134 -0.27 -6.84 6.43
CA ALA A 134 0.18 -5.46 6.32
C ALA A 134 -0.43 -4.77 5.09
N ARG A 135 -0.41 -5.44 3.94
CA ARG A 135 -1.05 -4.96 2.71
C ARG A 135 -2.53 -4.66 2.93
N GLN A 136 -3.28 -5.62 3.48
CA GLN A 136 -4.72 -5.47 3.66
C GLN A 136 -5.08 -4.42 4.71
N THR A 137 -4.28 -4.28 5.77
CA THR A 137 -4.45 -3.22 6.77
C THR A 137 -4.27 -1.84 6.13
N MET A 138 -3.13 -1.60 5.49
CA MET A 138 -2.79 -0.28 4.92
C MET A 138 -3.65 0.10 3.71
N SER A 139 -4.23 -0.89 3.02
CA SER A 139 -5.11 -0.64 1.88
C SER A 139 -6.39 0.11 2.27
N GLY A 140 -6.86 -0.02 3.53
CA GLY A 140 -7.97 0.80 4.03
C GLY A 140 -7.67 2.29 3.96
N GLY A 141 -6.48 2.72 4.40
CA GLY A 141 -6.02 4.10 4.33
C GLY A 141 -5.82 4.59 2.90
N ARG A 142 -5.28 3.73 2.02
CA ARG A 142 -5.07 4.06 0.59
C ARG A 142 -6.39 4.33 -0.12
N GLU A 143 -7.38 3.46 0.09
CA GLU A 143 -8.73 3.60 -0.49
C GLU A 143 -9.48 4.80 0.08
N ALA A 144 -9.33 5.08 1.39
CA ALA A 144 -9.94 6.24 2.01
C ALA A 144 -9.39 7.56 1.44
N VAL A 145 -8.07 7.65 1.23
CA VAL A 145 -7.46 8.84 0.59
C VAL A 145 -7.89 8.97 -0.87
N ASP A 146 -7.94 7.87 -1.62
CA ASP A 146 -8.39 7.89 -3.02
C ASP A 146 -9.86 8.28 -3.15
N THR A 147 -10.73 7.72 -2.29
CA THR A 147 -12.15 8.09 -2.24
C THR A 147 -12.32 9.57 -1.88
N ALA A 148 -11.55 10.07 -0.91
CA ALA A 148 -11.60 11.47 -0.51
C ALA A 148 -11.19 12.41 -1.64
N ARG A 149 -10.15 12.04 -2.40
CA ARG A 149 -9.77 12.76 -3.62
C ARG A 149 -10.87 12.76 -4.67
N GLN A 150 -11.51 11.63 -4.94
CA GLN A 150 -12.56 11.52 -5.97
C GLN A 150 -13.73 12.48 -5.73
N VAL A 151 -14.03 12.78 -4.47
CA VAL A 151 -15.14 13.68 -4.10
C VAL A 151 -14.71 15.13 -3.82
N ASP A 152 -13.40 15.42 -3.87
CA ASP A 152 -12.88 16.76 -3.57
C ASP A 152 -12.62 17.58 -4.84
N PRO A 153 -13.38 18.65 -5.10
CA PRO A 153 -13.24 19.43 -6.32
C PRO A 153 -11.90 20.18 -6.46
N ILE A 154 -11.15 20.34 -5.36
CA ILE A 154 -9.83 20.99 -5.40
C ILE A 154 -8.67 20.00 -5.49
N ALA A 155 -8.94 18.70 -5.40
CA ALA A 155 -7.89 17.70 -5.50
C ALA A 155 -7.52 17.50 -6.98
N PHE A 156 -6.25 17.73 -7.29
CA PHE A 156 -5.74 17.55 -8.65
C PHE A 156 -5.42 16.07 -8.94
N GLY A 157 -4.91 15.35 -7.94
CA GLY A 157 -4.50 13.96 -8.08
C GLY A 157 -3.89 13.40 -6.80
N TYR A 158 -3.13 12.32 -6.94
CA TYR A 158 -2.21 11.86 -5.90
C TYR A 158 -0.90 11.38 -6.50
N TYR A 159 0.12 11.27 -5.66
CA TYR A 159 1.35 10.56 -5.96
C TYR A 159 1.61 9.51 -4.86
N ARG A 160 2.53 8.58 -5.13
CA ARG A 160 2.97 7.62 -4.11
C ARG A 160 4.12 8.21 -3.32
N GLU A 161 3.99 8.19 -2.01
CA GLU A 161 5.09 8.46 -1.10
C GLU A 161 5.53 7.14 -0.46
N THR A 162 6.84 6.90 -0.46
CA THR A 162 7.46 5.67 0.06
C THR A 162 8.00 5.90 1.47
N ASP A 163 8.56 4.85 2.07
CA ASP A 163 9.24 4.90 3.37
C ASP A 163 10.72 5.32 3.29
N GLY A 164 11.24 5.53 2.08
CA GLY A 164 12.63 5.87 1.80
C GLY A 164 13.50 4.69 1.37
N ASP A 165 13.05 3.46 1.57
CA ASP A 165 13.69 2.24 1.05
C ASP A 165 12.67 1.33 0.32
N PRO A 166 11.94 1.85 -0.69
CA PRO A 166 10.94 1.06 -1.39
C PRO A 166 11.58 -0.07 -2.20
N CYS A 167 10.79 -1.08 -2.56
CA CYS A 167 11.16 -1.93 -3.68
C CYS A 167 11.18 -1.11 -4.98
N TYR A 168 11.84 -1.64 -6.01
CA TYR A 168 11.90 -1.00 -7.33
C TYR A 168 10.51 -0.63 -7.90
N PHE A 169 9.52 -1.52 -7.77
CA PHE A 169 8.18 -1.27 -8.28
C PHE A 169 7.54 -0.03 -7.62
N CYS A 170 7.66 0.08 -6.30
CA CYS A 170 7.16 1.23 -5.55
C CYS A 170 7.95 2.50 -5.83
N ALA A 171 9.26 2.39 -6.07
CA ALA A 171 10.09 3.51 -6.47
C ALA A 171 9.65 4.07 -7.85
N VAL A 172 9.36 3.20 -8.82
CA VAL A 172 8.78 3.62 -10.11
C VAL A 172 7.40 4.24 -9.93
N LEU A 173 6.56 3.69 -9.06
CA LEU A 173 5.25 4.31 -8.85
C LEU A 173 5.36 5.69 -8.20
N ALA A 174 6.29 5.88 -7.28
CA ALA A 174 6.59 7.18 -6.66
C ALA A 174 7.21 8.17 -7.64
N SER A 175 8.08 7.68 -8.53
CA SER A 175 8.81 8.52 -9.49
C SER A 175 7.92 9.19 -10.52
N ARG A 176 6.77 8.61 -10.86
CA ARG A 176 5.90 9.16 -11.90
C ARG A 176 5.19 10.46 -11.48
N GLY A 177 5.20 10.82 -10.21
CA GLY A 177 4.57 12.05 -9.71
C GLY A 177 3.04 12.01 -9.74
N VAL A 178 2.40 13.17 -9.97
CA VAL A 178 0.93 13.33 -9.93
C VAL A 178 0.26 12.88 -11.23
N VAL A 179 0.49 11.62 -11.60
CA VAL A 179 -0.06 11.03 -12.83
C VAL A 179 -1.28 10.15 -12.58
N TYR A 180 -1.57 9.84 -11.32
CA TYR A 180 -2.61 8.88 -10.98
C TYR A 180 -3.98 9.52 -10.80
N LYS A 181 -4.95 8.94 -11.49
CA LYS A 181 -6.37 9.29 -11.56
C LYS A 181 -7.23 8.02 -11.46
N ASP A 182 -8.52 8.16 -11.72
CA ASP A 182 -9.55 7.15 -11.46
C ASP A 182 -9.32 5.83 -12.22
N ASP A 183 -8.72 5.87 -13.41
CA ASP A 183 -8.49 4.74 -14.33
C ASP A 183 -7.04 4.23 -14.34
N SER A 184 -6.16 4.81 -13.51
CA SER A 184 -4.71 4.62 -13.65
C SER A 184 -4.19 3.22 -13.34
N PHE A 185 -5.06 2.31 -12.93
CA PHE A 185 -4.76 0.90 -12.72
C PHE A 185 -5.69 -0.04 -13.48
N ASP A 186 -6.56 0.47 -14.36
CA ASP A 186 -7.51 -0.37 -15.11
C ASP A 186 -6.77 -1.26 -16.13
N GLU A 187 -5.66 -0.78 -16.69
CA GLU A 187 -4.77 -1.54 -17.59
C GLU A 187 -3.56 -2.15 -16.87
N SER A 188 -3.59 -2.26 -15.54
CA SER A 188 -2.45 -2.86 -14.82
C SER A 188 -2.28 -4.34 -15.18
N ASP A 189 -1.03 -4.77 -15.39
CA ASP A 189 -0.68 -6.14 -15.75
C ASP A 189 -1.33 -7.12 -14.75
N PRO A 190 -2.04 -8.16 -15.21
CA PRO A 190 -2.70 -9.13 -14.34
C PRO A 190 -1.75 -9.75 -13.30
N ARG A 191 -0.45 -9.80 -13.59
CA ARG A 191 0.60 -10.33 -12.70
C ARG A 191 0.89 -9.42 -11.50
N PHE A 192 0.51 -8.14 -11.53
CA PHE A 192 0.50 -7.28 -10.35
C PHE A 192 -0.78 -7.54 -9.55
N GLU A 193 -0.83 -8.73 -8.94
CA GLU A 193 -1.96 -9.18 -8.15
C GLU A 193 -2.02 -8.46 -6.80
N GLY A 194 -3.22 -8.00 -6.47
CA GLY A 194 -3.53 -7.33 -5.21
C GLY A 194 -4.97 -6.85 -5.28
N GLU A 195 -5.81 -7.32 -4.35
CA GLU A 195 -7.14 -6.74 -4.18
C GLU A 195 -7.01 -5.28 -3.73
N GLY A 196 -7.74 -4.38 -4.40
CA GLY A 196 -7.78 -2.95 -4.11
C GLY A 196 -7.36 -2.05 -5.27
N LYS A 197 -7.85 -0.80 -5.25
CA LYS A 197 -7.57 0.22 -6.30
C LYS A 197 -6.12 0.69 -6.35
N ALA A 198 -5.30 0.31 -5.36
CA ALA A 198 -3.92 0.77 -5.24
C ALA A 198 -2.88 -0.23 -5.79
N LYS A 199 -3.24 -1.45 -6.19
CA LYS A 199 -2.32 -2.45 -6.81
C LYS A 199 -0.92 -2.48 -6.18
N VAL A 200 -0.84 -2.92 -4.93
CA VAL A 200 0.41 -3.01 -4.15
C VAL A 200 0.70 -4.47 -3.81
N HIS A 201 1.98 -4.83 -3.72
CA HIS A 201 2.40 -6.14 -3.23
C HIS A 201 2.35 -6.21 -1.69
N ASP A 202 2.50 -7.43 -1.17
CA ASP A 202 2.67 -7.69 0.25
C ASP A 202 3.91 -6.98 0.78
N GLU A 203 3.87 -6.49 2.03
CA GLU A 203 4.98 -5.69 2.62
C GLU A 203 5.16 -4.27 2.02
N CYS A 204 4.27 -3.78 1.14
CA CYS A 204 4.35 -2.37 0.71
C CYS A 204 4.00 -1.40 1.84
N ALA A 205 4.95 -0.54 2.22
CA ALA A 205 4.74 0.58 3.14
C ALA A 205 4.33 1.90 2.44
N CYS A 206 4.17 1.87 1.11
CA CYS A 206 3.75 3.01 0.30
C CYS A 206 2.35 3.53 0.66
N PHE A 207 2.12 4.84 0.57
CA PHE A 207 0.81 5.46 0.73
C PHE A 207 0.50 6.50 -0.35
N ASN A 208 -0.78 6.83 -0.50
CA ASN A 208 -1.25 7.86 -1.43
C ASN A 208 -1.15 9.22 -0.74
N ARG A 209 -0.44 10.17 -1.35
CA ARG A 209 -0.39 11.55 -0.90
C ARG A 209 -1.19 12.44 -1.85
N PRO A 210 -2.18 13.21 -1.36
CA PRO A 210 -2.94 14.13 -2.19
C PRO A 210 -2.05 15.21 -2.81
N ALA A 211 -2.43 15.62 -4.02
CA ALA A 211 -1.87 16.79 -4.69
C ALA A 211 -3.00 17.71 -5.11
N TYR A 212 -2.79 19.02 -4.95
CA TYR A 212 -3.79 20.07 -5.22
C TYR A 212 -3.38 20.99 -6.38
N ASP A 213 -2.20 20.76 -6.94
CA ASP A 213 -1.68 21.46 -8.10
C ASP A 213 -0.87 20.50 -8.99
N ARG A 214 -0.45 20.99 -10.16
CA ARG A 214 0.42 20.28 -11.10
C ARG A 214 1.91 20.32 -10.72
N SER A 215 2.27 20.86 -9.55
CA SER A 215 3.68 21.00 -9.20
C SER A 215 4.30 19.62 -8.98
N ASN A 216 5.35 19.33 -9.75
CA ASN A 216 6.16 18.11 -9.61
C ASN A 216 7.25 18.29 -8.54
N ARG A 217 6.96 19.02 -7.46
CA ARG A 217 7.86 19.16 -6.33
C ARG A 217 7.38 18.28 -5.19
N PHE A 218 8.09 17.19 -4.97
CA PHE A 218 7.79 16.17 -3.99
C PHE A 218 8.78 16.25 -2.81
N PRO A 219 8.39 15.79 -1.63
CA PRO A 219 9.28 15.75 -0.48
C PRO A 219 10.14 14.49 -0.47
N GLY A 220 11.37 14.65 0.04
CA GLY A 220 12.31 13.56 0.29
C GLY A 220 12.67 12.77 -0.97
N ALA A 221 12.89 11.47 -0.81
CA ALA A 221 13.32 10.55 -1.87
C ALA A 221 12.37 10.50 -3.08
N THR A 222 11.11 10.91 -2.92
CA THR A 222 10.16 10.96 -4.04
C THR A 222 10.60 11.97 -5.10
N GLN A 223 11.24 13.09 -4.71
CA GLN A 223 11.80 14.03 -5.69
C GLN A 223 12.95 13.39 -6.46
N ASP A 224 13.89 12.75 -5.77
CA ASP A 224 15.04 12.10 -6.39
C ASP A 224 14.61 11.01 -7.38
N TYR A 225 13.54 10.28 -7.05
CA TYR A 225 12.95 9.32 -7.98
C TYR A 225 12.29 10.02 -9.17
N ASN A 226 11.55 11.10 -8.95
CA ASN A 226 10.91 11.84 -10.04
C ASN A 226 11.92 12.43 -11.01
N ASP A 227 12.99 13.04 -10.52
CA ASP A 227 14.04 13.62 -11.36
C ASP A 227 14.68 12.55 -12.26
N LYS A 228 15.02 11.38 -11.70
CA LYS A 228 15.51 10.24 -12.49
C LYS A 228 14.51 9.73 -13.50
N TRP A 229 13.22 9.70 -13.15
CA TRP A 229 12.19 9.28 -14.09
C TRP A 229 12.10 10.24 -15.27
N LEU A 230 12.14 11.55 -15.01
CA LEU A 230 12.12 12.57 -16.07
C LEU A 230 13.34 12.48 -16.99
N GLU A 231 14.52 12.14 -16.47
CA GLU A 231 15.71 11.85 -17.30
C GLU A 231 15.52 10.65 -18.24
N LEU A 232 14.74 9.67 -17.80
CA LEU A 232 14.49 8.42 -18.53
C LEU A 232 13.30 8.51 -19.48
N THR A 233 12.48 9.55 -19.37
CA THR A 233 11.37 9.78 -20.30
C THR A 233 11.87 10.52 -21.54
N GLY A 234 11.97 9.81 -22.67
CA GLY A 234 12.39 10.40 -23.94
C GLY A 234 13.11 9.42 -24.85
N VAL A 235 14.17 9.91 -25.50
CA VAL A 235 15.03 9.13 -26.39
C VAL A 235 16.48 9.17 -25.90
N ASP A 236 17.23 8.11 -26.18
CA ASP A 236 18.65 8.03 -25.85
C ASP A 236 19.51 8.96 -26.73
N SER A 237 20.82 8.98 -26.49
CA SER A 237 21.78 9.79 -27.27
C SER A 237 21.85 9.44 -28.76
N LYS A 238 21.19 8.35 -29.19
CA LYS A 238 21.08 7.91 -30.58
C LYS A 238 19.67 8.10 -31.15
N GLY A 239 18.78 8.78 -30.41
CA GLY A 239 17.40 9.03 -30.82
C GLY A 239 16.47 7.82 -30.69
N ARG A 240 16.86 6.77 -29.99
CA ARG A 240 16.01 5.57 -29.78
C ARG A 240 15.13 5.75 -28.54
N PRO A 241 13.86 5.31 -28.57
CA PRO A 241 13.01 5.35 -27.38
C PRO A 241 13.66 4.63 -26.21
N ILE A 242 13.68 5.29 -25.05
CA ILE A 242 14.10 4.66 -23.80
C ILE A 242 12.91 3.84 -23.27
N ASP A 243 13.18 2.66 -22.71
CA ASP A 243 12.22 1.98 -21.83
C ASP A 243 12.45 2.50 -20.41
N PRO A 244 11.68 3.50 -19.95
CA PRO A 244 11.95 4.16 -18.68
C PRO A 244 11.78 3.21 -17.50
N ILE A 245 10.93 2.18 -17.62
CA ILE A 245 10.71 1.19 -16.57
C ILE A 245 11.98 0.35 -16.43
N LYS A 246 12.43 -0.27 -17.53
CA LYS A 246 13.63 -1.11 -17.52
C LYS A 246 14.89 -0.36 -17.06
N GLU A 247 15.10 0.84 -17.57
CA GLU A 247 16.28 1.64 -17.19
C GLU A 247 16.21 2.11 -15.74
N PHE A 248 15.05 2.53 -15.25
CA PHE A 248 14.87 2.87 -13.84
C PHE A 248 15.18 1.65 -12.97
N ARG A 249 14.79 0.44 -13.40
CA ARG A 249 15.07 -0.80 -12.66
C ARG A 249 16.54 -1.03 -12.47
N GLN A 250 17.29 -0.99 -13.56
CA GLN A 250 18.72 -1.23 -13.54
C GLN A 250 19.42 -0.21 -12.64
N ARG A 251 19.09 1.08 -12.78
CA ARG A 251 19.68 2.14 -11.93
C ARG A 251 19.27 2.02 -10.46
N PHE A 252 18.04 1.57 -10.19
CA PHE A 252 17.54 1.40 -8.83
C PHE A 252 18.15 0.18 -8.13
N GLU A 253 18.25 -0.96 -8.81
CA GLU A 253 18.81 -2.20 -8.25
C GLU A 253 20.33 -2.10 -8.05
N ASN A 254 21.02 -1.33 -8.89
CA ASN A 254 22.42 -0.99 -8.68
C ASN A 254 22.63 0.12 -7.64
N ARG A 255 21.52 0.68 -7.09
CA ARG A 255 21.43 1.78 -6.10
C ARG A 255 22.53 2.85 -6.28
N TYR A 256 22.56 3.39 -7.50
CA TYR A 256 23.53 4.34 -8.11
C TYR A 256 24.72 3.66 -8.79
#